data_AF-A0A948DLJ3-F1
#
_entry.id   AF-A0A948DLJ3-F1
#
_cell.length_a   1.000
_cell.length_b   1.000
_cell.length_c   1.000
_cell.angle_alpha   90.00
_cell.angle_beta   90.00
_cell.angle_gamma   90.00
#
_symmetry.space_group_name_H-M   'P 1'
#
loop_
_entity.id
_entity.type
_entity.pdbx_description
1 polymer ?
#
loop_
_entity_poly.entity_id
_entity_poly.type
_entity_poly.pdbx_seq_one_letter_code
_entity_poly.pdbx_strand_id
1 'polypeptide(L)'
;MKHFKESDDFKTDRSYRYGIGLNMVIHVDEINRATIEEAIHRFRGIGETNWRAAEPVPRRELPTESADVAFRRMKQEVRAQNHP
;
A
#
# COMPACT_ATOMS: atom_id res chain seq x y z
N MET A 1 -8.90 20.60 -6.96
CA MET A 1 -8.72 19.50 -5.98
C MET A 1 -8.30 18.25 -6.73
N LYS A 2 -7.13 17.67 -6.44
CA LYS A 2 -6.65 16.45 -7.12
C LYS A 2 -7.38 15.25 -6.53
N HIS A 3 -8.13 14.53 -7.37
CA HIS A 3 -8.75 13.25 -6.99
C HIS A 3 -7.65 12.20 -6.78
N PHE A 4 -7.38 11.83 -5.53
CA PHE A 4 -6.60 10.64 -5.22
C PHE A 4 -7.45 9.41 -5.56
N LYS A 5 -7.20 8.83 -6.74
CA LYS A 5 -7.59 7.45 -7.07
C LYS A 5 -6.44 6.55 -6.61
N GLU A 6 -6.55 6.01 -5.41
CA GLU A 6 -5.62 4.98 -4.90
C GLU A 6 -6.08 3.63 -5.48
N SER A 7 -5.75 3.42 -6.75
CA SER A 7 -5.83 2.11 -7.42
C SER A 7 -4.53 1.35 -7.17
N ASP A 8 -4.56 0.02 -7.08
CA ASP A 8 -3.33 -0.77 -7.05
C ASP A 8 -2.40 -0.35 -8.21
N ASP A 9 -1.11 -0.20 -7.92
CA ASP A 9 -0.11 0.28 -8.87
C ASP A 9 1.24 -0.37 -8.57
N PHE A 10 1.91 -0.84 -9.62
CA PHE A 10 3.27 -1.36 -9.59
C PHE A 10 4.16 -0.45 -10.41
N LYS A 11 5.28 -0.02 -9.83
CA LYS A 11 6.34 0.74 -10.49
C LYS A 11 7.67 0.03 -10.33
N THR A 12 8.26 -0.31 -11.45
CA THR A 12 9.60 -0.87 -11.50
C THR A 12 10.65 0.24 -11.54
N ASP A 13 11.63 0.16 -10.68
CA ASP A 13 12.83 0.99 -10.67
C ASP A 13 14.03 0.17 -11.16
N ARG A 14 14.43 0.41 -12.40
CA ARG A 14 15.59 -0.26 -13.02
C ARG A 14 16.94 0.31 -12.57
N SER A 15 16.95 1.40 -11.81
CA SER A 15 18.18 1.98 -11.25
C SER A 15 18.60 1.35 -9.92
N TYR A 16 17.79 0.43 -9.40
CA TYR A 16 18.10 -0.29 -8.17
C TYR A 16 19.37 -1.13 -8.34
N ARG A 17 20.37 -0.88 -7.49
CA ARG A 17 21.73 -1.44 -7.61
C ARG A 17 21.77 -2.99 -7.61
N TYR A 18 20.76 -3.65 -7.07
CA TYR A 18 20.72 -5.10 -6.91
C TYR A 18 19.70 -5.80 -7.84
N GLY A 19 19.13 -5.10 -8.82
CA GLY A 19 18.18 -5.68 -9.77
C GLY A 19 17.07 -4.71 -10.16
N ILE A 20 15.84 -5.21 -10.27
CA ILE A 20 14.66 -4.37 -10.49
C ILE A 20 14.02 -4.07 -9.12
N GLY A 21 14.08 -2.81 -8.71
CA GLY A 21 13.33 -2.33 -7.55
C GLY A 21 11.84 -2.32 -7.85
N LEU A 22 11.00 -2.67 -6.88
CA LEU A 22 9.54 -2.67 -7.01
C LEU A 22 8.93 -1.73 -5.97
N ASN A 23 8.22 -0.70 -6.45
CA ASN A 23 7.33 0.11 -5.63
C ASN A 23 5.90 -0.37 -5.90
N MET A 24 5.17 -0.75 -4.87
CA MET A 24 3.78 -1.19 -4.99
C MET A 24 2.84 -0.43 -4.07
N VAL A 25 1.66 -0.14 -4.58
CA VAL A 25 0.49 0.28 -3.81
C VAL A 25 -0.54 -0.83 -3.95
N ILE A 26 -1.02 -1.37 -2.83
CA ILE A 26 -2.03 -2.42 -2.78
C ILE A 26 -3.13 -2.00 -1.81
N HIS A 27 -4.38 -2.18 -2.22
CA HIS A 27 -5.55 -1.91 -1.39
C HIS A 27 -6.02 -3.17 -0.68
N VAL A 28 -5.74 -3.23 0.62
CA VAL A 28 -5.94 -4.40 1.48
C VAL A 28 -6.27 -3.93 2.90
N ASP A 29 -7.12 -4.67 3.60
CA ASP A 29 -7.52 -4.32 4.97
C ASP A 29 -6.35 -4.43 5.98
N GLU A 30 -5.45 -5.38 5.74
CA GLU A 30 -4.26 -5.59 6.58
C GLU A 30 -3.05 -6.01 5.73
N ILE A 31 -1.90 -5.37 6.00
CA ILE A 31 -0.61 -5.80 5.45
C ILE A 31 -0.03 -6.88 6.35
N ASN A 32 -0.05 -8.11 5.86
CA ASN A 32 0.60 -9.25 6.50
C ASN A 32 1.49 -10.01 5.49
N ARG A 33 2.16 -11.07 5.95
CA ARG A 33 3.07 -11.85 5.10
C ARG A 33 2.37 -12.44 3.87
N ALA A 34 1.16 -12.99 4.04
CA ALA A 34 0.41 -13.57 2.94
C ALA A 34 0.05 -12.49 1.90
N THR A 35 -0.35 -11.31 2.36
CA THR A 35 -0.63 -10.15 1.51
C THR A 35 0.60 -9.73 0.68
N ILE A 36 1.78 -9.73 1.30
CA ILE A 36 3.05 -9.40 0.62
C ILE A 36 3.40 -10.48 -0.42
N GLU A 37 3.31 -11.76 -0.06
CA GLU A 37 3.62 -12.88 -0.95
C GLU A 37 2.67 -12.90 -2.16
N GLU A 38 1.37 -12.69 -1.94
CA GLU A 38 0.36 -12.60 -3.00
C GLU A 38 0.66 -11.44 -3.96
N ALA A 39 0.99 -10.26 -3.43
CA ALA A 39 1.34 -9.10 -4.25
C ALA A 39 2.59 -9.34 -5.12
N ILE A 40 3.60 -10.03 -4.58
CA ILE A 40 4.80 -10.43 -5.34
C ILE A 40 4.42 -11.45 -6.43
N HIS A 41 3.59 -12.44 -6.10
CA HIS A 41 3.12 -13.42 -7.10
C HIS A 41 2.34 -12.75 -8.23
N ARG A 42 1.47 -11.79 -7.90
CA ARG A 42 0.71 -11.01 -8.88
C ARG A 42 1.63 -10.17 -9.78
N PHE A 43 2.63 -9.48 -9.21
CA PHE A 43 3.62 -8.75 -9.98
C PHE A 43 4.36 -9.65 -10.98
N ARG A 44 4.81 -10.84 -10.53
CA ARG A 44 5.46 -11.82 -11.42
C ARG A 44 4.52 -12.36 -12.50
N GLY A 45 3.25 -12.59 -12.17
CA GLY A 45 2.24 -13.08 -13.11
C GLY A 45 1.85 -12.08 -14.20
N ILE A 46 1.86 -10.77 -13.88
CA ILE A 46 1.63 -9.68 -14.85
C ILE A 46 2.88 -9.45 -15.74
N GLY A 47 4.04 -9.91 -15.28
CA GLY A 47 5.34 -9.60 -15.84
C GLY A 47 5.97 -8.41 -15.12
N GLU A 48 7.29 -8.40 -15.02
CA GLU A 48 8.07 -7.39 -14.26
C GLU A 48 8.06 -6.01 -14.94
N THR A 49 6.88 -5.40 -15.00
CA THR A 49 6.61 -4.14 -15.69
C THR A 49 5.75 -3.23 -14.82
N ASN A 50 5.62 -1.98 -15.23
CA ASN A 50 4.68 -1.07 -14.60
C ASN A 50 3.25 -1.55 -14.87
N TRP A 51 2.41 -1.50 -13.84
CA TRP A 51 1.01 -1.93 -13.95
C TRP A 51 0.12 -1.05 -13.07
N ARG A 52 -1.12 -0.83 -13.50
CA ARG A 52 -2.12 -0.10 -12.74
C ARG A 52 -3.46 -0.79 -12.87
N ALA A 53 -4.22 -0.87 -11.78
CA ALA A 53 -5.56 -1.43 -11.84
C ALA A 53 -6.47 -0.62 -12.79
N ALA A 54 -7.24 -1.35 -13.60
CA ALA A 54 -8.18 -0.76 -14.55
C ALA A 54 -9.31 -0.02 -13.83
N GLU A 55 -9.72 -0.53 -12.67
CA GLU A 55 -10.77 0.07 -11.86
C GLU A 55 -10.18 0.79 -10.63
N PRO A 56 -10.64 2.02 -10.34
CA PRO A 56 -10.27 2.72 -9.13
C PRO A 56 -10.94 2.08 -7.91
N VAL A 57 -10.23 2.08 -6.77
CA VAL A 57 -10.81 1.63 -5.50
C VAL A 57 -12.04 2.49 -5.14
N PRO A 58 -13.19 1.88 -4.82
CA PRO A 58 -14.39 2.59 -4.39
C PRO A 58 -14.13 3.48 -3.17
N ARG A 59 -14.62 4.73 -3.18
CA ARG A 59 -14.37 5.72 -2.10
C ARG A 59 -14.79 5.25 -0.71
N ARG A 60 -15.79 4.36 -0.63
CA ARG A 60 -16.31 3.76 0.61
C ARG A 60 -15.31 2.84 1.31
N GLU A 61 -14.36 2.29 0.56
CA GLU A 61 -13.29 1.40 1.04
C GLU A 61 -12.02 2.19 1.40
N LEU A 62 -11.95 3.45 0.98
CA LEU A 62 -10.84 4.34 1.34
C LEU A 62 -11.03 4.91 2.76
N PRO A 63 -9.97 4.97 3.58
CA PRO A 63 -9.99 5.64 4.87
C PRO A 63 -10.59 7.06 4.78
N THR A 64 -11.41 7.42 5.76
CA THR A 64 -11.93 8.79 5.90
C THR A 64 -10.92 9.71 6.59
N GLU A 65 -9.98 9.14 7.33
CA GLU A 65 -8.88 9.85 7.98
C GLU A 65 -7.59 9.74 7.18
N SER A 66 -6.71 10.75 7.31
CA SER A 66 -5.38 10.70 6.70
C SER A 66 -4.45 9.79 7.50
N ALA A 67 -3.42 9.25 6.82
CA ALA A 67 -2.39 8.42 7.45
C ALA A 67 -1.75 9.10 8.68
N ASP A 68 -1.51 10.41 8.62
CA ASP A 68 -0.96 11.18 9.75
C ASP A 68 -1.87 11.21 10.98
N VAL A 69 -3.19 11.24 10.78
CA VAL A 69 -4.18 11.23 11.85
C VAL A 69 -4.25 9.82 12.47
N ALA A 70 -4.33 8.80 11.62
CA ALA A 70 -4.32 7.40 12.05
C ALA A 70 -3.06 7.06 12.86
N PHE A 71 -1.89 7.47 12.37
CA PHE A 71 -0.59 7.23 13.02
C PHE A 71 -0.46 7.94 14.37
N ARG A 72 -0.94 9.18 14.48
CA ARG A 72 -0.93 9.92 15.75
C ARG A 72 -1.81 9.25 16.80
N ARG A 73 -2.99 8.77 16.42
CA ARG A 73 -3.91 8.05 17.31
C ARG A 73 -3.29 6.76 17.83
N MET A 74 -2.77 5.90 16.94
CA MET A 74 -2.09 4.66 17.35
C MET A 74 -0.94 4.94 18.33
N LYS A 75 -0.13 5.97 18.09
CA LYS A 75 0.97 6.35 18.98
C LYS A 75 0.49 6.79 20.37
N GLN A 76 -0.69 7.41 20.46
CA GLN A 76 -1.30 7.80 21.74
C GLN A 76 -1.88 6.61 22.49
N GLU A 77 -2.55 5.68 21.79
CA GLU A 77 -3.10 4.45 22.38
C GLU A 77 -1.99 3.54 22.92
N VAL A 78 -0.89 3.37 22.17
CA VAL A 78 0.29 2.63 22.64
C VAL A 78 0.91 3.31 23.88
N ARG A 79 0.92 4.64 23.95
CA ARG A 79 1.41 5.35 25.15
C ARG A 79 0.49 5.18 26.35
N ALA A 80 -0.82 5.19 26.14
CA ALA A 80 -1.81 4.99 27.19
C ALA A 80 -1.79 3.56 27.77
N GLN A 81 -1.45 2.56 26.94
CA GLN A 81 -1.32 1.16 27.39
C GLN A 81 -0.01 0.86 28.15
N ASN A 82 1.01 1.71 27.97
CA ASN A 82 2.33 1.53 28.60
C ASN A 82 2.51 2.36 29.89
N HIS A 83 1.46 3.01 30.39
CA HIS A 83 1.48 3.74 31.66
C HIS A 83 0.38 3.21 32.59
N PRO A 84 0.70 2.34 33.56
CA PRO A 84 -0.15 2.11 34.73
C PRO A 84 -0.13 3.32 35.69
#